data_AF-A0A085BA79-F1
#
_entry.id   AF-A0A085BA79-F1
#
_cell.length_a   1.000
_cell.length_b   1.000
_cell.length_c   1.000
_cell.angle_alpha   90.00
_cell.angle_beta   90.00
_cell.angle_gamma   90.00
#
_symmetry.space_group_name_H-M   'P 1'
#
loop_
_entity.id
_entity.type
_entity.pdbx_description
1 polymer ?
#
loop_
_entity_poly.entity_id
_entity_poly.type
_entity_poly.pdbx_seq_one_letter_code
_entity_poly.pdbx_strand_id
1 'polypeptide(L)'
;MDLLKQRENEGIAIFRAFAERTLKQHAQQIKDHQDAVLSGFSDSVWNGVQIQSSDVSIDMKLPKALRFIDMKTRFKKSTNETIQKKHYDVYNRIIMGNYHGILMDLTYGMTEAVVAEMKKNFRLK
;
A
#
# COMPACT_ATOMS: atom_id res chain seq x y z
N MET A 1 38.28 16.25 3.97
CA MET A 1 36.89 15.75 3.87
C MET A 1 36.04 16.58 4.82
N ASP A 2 35.01 17.22 4.31
CA ASP A 2 34.20 18.19 5.05
C ASP A 2 33.15 17.45 5.92
N LEU A 3 33.26 17.57 7.24
CA LEU A 3 32.43 16.87 8.22
C LEU A 3 30.96 17.29 8.15
N LEU A 4 30.67 18.50 7.69
CA LEU A 4 29.30 18.99 7.49
C LEU A 4 28.61 18.23 6.36
N LYS A 5 29.31 18.03 5.23
CA LYS A 5 28.78 17.27 4.09
C LYS A 5 28.54 15.80 4.41
N GLN A 6 29.35 15.20 5.29
CA GLN A 6 29.11 13.84 5.77
C GLN A 6 27.83 13.76 6.62
N ARG A 7 27.61 14.71 7.53
CA ARG A 7 26.40 14.74 8.38
C ARG A 7 25.12 14.98 7.58
N GLU A 8 25.17 15.83 6.56
CA GLU A 8 24.04 16.06 5.65
C GLU A 8 23.69 14.79 4.86
N ASN A 9 24.69 14.07 4.36
CA ASN A 9 24.47 12.82 3.62
C ASN A 9 23.93 11.69 4.52
N GLU A 10 24.35 11.60 5.78
CA GLU A 10 23.80 10.64 6.75
C GLU A 10 22.31 10.90 7.03
N GLY A 11 21.91 12.17 7.17
CA GLY A 11 20.51 12.55 7.37
C GLY A 11 19.61 12.10 6.21
N ILE A 12 20.07 12.30 4.97
CA ILE A 12 19.35 11.88 3.76
C ILE A 12 19.23 10.36 3.69
N ALA A 13 20.29 9.62 4.03
CA ALA A 13 20.27 8.16 4.02
C ALA A 13 19.28 7.57 5.03
N ILE A 14 19.21 8.16 6.24
CA ILE A 14 18.26 7.75 7.27
C ILE A 14 16.83 8.01 6.83
N PHE A 15 16.56 9.18 6.24
CA PHE A 15 15.23 9.49 5.72
C PHE A 15 14.80 8.53 4.62
N ARG A 16 15.68 8.19 3.68
CA ARG A 16 15.38 7.20 2.62
C ARG A 16 15.06 5.82 3.19
N ALA A 17 15.84 5.35 4.15
CA ALA A 17 15.58 4.06 4.81
C ALA A 17 14.25 4.06 5.58
N PHE A 18 13.90 5.19 6.20
CA PHE A 18 12.59 5.37 6.84
C PHE A 18 11.46 5.33 5.82
N ALA A 19 11.56 6.12 4.74
CA ALA A 19 10.57 6.14 3.68
C ALA A 19 10.38 4.76 3.06
N GLU A 20 11.46 4.04 2.75
CA GLU A 20 11.42 2.69 2.21
C GLU A 20 10.71 1.71 3.17
N ARG A 21 11.00 1.77 4.48
CA ARG A 21 10.33 0.94 5.50
C ARG A 21 8.84 1.23 5.53
N THR A 22 8.45 2.50 5.60
CA THR A 22 7.05 2.93 5.66
C THR A 22 6.30 2.49 4.40
N LEU A 23 6.87 2.74 3.22
CA LEU A 23 6.27 2.34 1.94
C LEU A 23 6.13 0.81 1.82
N LYS A 24 7.11 0.03 2.29
CA LYS A 24 7.03 -1.44 2.33
C LYS A 24 5.91 -1.93 3.24
N GLN A 25 5.74 -1.33 4.42
CA GLN A 25 4.68 -1.69 5.34
C GLN A 25 3.29 -1.42 4.75
N HIS A 26 3.09 -0.23 4.19
CA HIS A 26 1.83 0.15 3.55
C HIS A 26 1.55 -0.68 2.29
N ALA A 27 2.58 -1.00 1.49
CA ALA A 27 2.45 -1.89 0.34
C ALA A 27 1.93 -3.28 0.75
N GLN A 28 2.42 -3.82 1.87
CA GLN A 28 1.94 -5.10 2.40
C GLN A 28 0.49 -4.99 2.91
N GLN A 29 0.15 -3.92 3.63
CA GLN A 29 -1.22 -3.70 4.10
C GLN A 29 -2.23 -3.58 2.95
N ILE A 30 -1.86 -2.86 1.88
CA ILE A 30 -2.67 -2.77 0.66
C ILE A 30 -2.89 -4.16 0.08
N LYS A 31 -1.84 -4.98 0.03
CA LYS A 31 -1.93 -6.36 -0.48
C LYS A 31 -2.87 -7.20 0.36
N ASP A 32 -2.72 -7.18 1.68
CA ASP A 32 -3.52 -8.00 2.59
C ASP A 32 -5.00 -7.59 2.54
N HIS A 33 -5.30 -6.29 2.46
CA HIS A 33 -6.67 -5.79 2.30
C HIS A 33 -7.26 -6.19 0.95
N GLN A 34 -6.46 -6.12 -0.12
CA GLN A 34 -6.88 -6.54 -1.45
C GLN A 34 -7.18 -8.04 -1.48
N ASP A 35 -6.29 -8.87 -0.95
CA ASP A 35 -6.42 -10.33 -0.91
C ASP A 35 -7.62 -10.75 -0.05
N ALA A 36 -7.87 -10.06 1.06
CA ALA A 36 -9.05 -10.30 1.90
C ALA A 36 -10.36 -10.05 1.14
N VAL A 37 -10.45 -8.97 0.36
CA VAL A 37 -11.62 -8.67 -0.47
C VAL A 37 -11.75 -9.66 -1.63
N LEU A 38 -10.63 -10.02 -2.27
CA LEU A 38 -10.61 -10.93 -3.41
C LEU A 38 -10.82 -12.40 -3.04
N SER A 39 -10.61 -12.79 -1.79
CA SER A 39 -10.84 -14.16 -1.31
C SER A 39 -12.25 -14.71 -1.58
N GLY A 40 -13.24 -13.82 -1.72
CA GLY A 40 -14.61 -14.18 -2.08
C GLY A 40 -14.86 -14.43 -3.57
N PHE A 41 -13.86 -14.24 -4.42
CA PHE A 41 -13.97 -14.35 -5.87
C PHE A 41 -13.18 -15.56 -6.38
N SER A 42 -13.82 -16.42 -7.17
CA SER A 42 -13.24 -17.68 -7.65
C SER A 42 -12.66 -17.62 -9.07
N ASP A 43 -12.99 -16.59 -9.86
CA ASP A 43 -12.51 -16.50 -11.25
C ASP A 43 -11.04 -16.09 -11.32
N SER A 44 -10.29 -16.71 -12.24
CA SER A 44 -8.87 -16.41 -12.46
C SER A 44 -8.60 -14.99 -12.95
N VAL A 45 -9.62 -14.28 -13.44
CA VAL A 45 -9.55 -12.87 -13.85
C VAL A 45 -9.20 -11.93 -12.69
N TRP A 46 -9.49 -12.38 -11.46
CA TRP A 46 -9.20 -11.64 -10.24
C TRP A 46 -7.76 -11.85 -9.73
N ASN A 47 -7.05 -12.84 -10.28
CA ASN A 47 -5.66 -13.10 -9.96
C ASN A 47 -4.73 -12.16 -10.75
N GLY A 48 -3.60 -11.76 -10.17
CA GLY A 48 -2.59 -10.96 -10.85
C GLY A 48 -2.41 -9.53 -10.33
N VAL A 49 -2.90 -9.24 -9.12
CA VAL A 49 -2.47 -8.03 -8.41
C VAL A 49 -0.99 -8.16 -8.07
N GLN A 50 -0.20 -7.20 -8.55
CA GLN A 50 1.21 -7.08 -8.21
C GLN A 50 1.44 -5.73 -7.56
N ILE A 51 2.03 -5.74 -6.36
CA ILE A 51 2.46 -4.55 -5.65
C ILE A 51 3.97 -4.66 -5.49
N GLN A 52 4.67 -3.64 -5.94
CA GLN A 52 6.11 -3.46 -5.73
C GLN A 52 6.33 -2.14 -5.01
N SER A 53 7.23 -2.12 -4.04
CA SER A 53 7.68 -0.91 -3.38
C SER A 53 9.14 -0.67 -3.70
N SER A 54 9.48 0.58 -3.99
CA SER A 54 10.82 1.10 -4.08
C SER A 54 11.05 2.11 -2.96
N ASP A 55 12.25 2.69 -2.93
CA ASP A 55 12.66 3.71 -1.97
C ASP A 55 11.82 4.99 -2.06
N VAL A 56 11.13 5.21 -3.21
CA VAL A 56 10.42 6.46 -3.52
C VAL A 56 8.98 6.23 -3.99
N SER A 57 8.67 5.05 -4.51
CA SER A 57 7.36 4.74 -5.13
C SER A 57 6.76 3.43 -4.62
N ILE A 58 5.43 3.37 -4.65
CA ILE A 58 4.69 2.11 -4.62
C ILE A 58 4.04 1.97 -5.98
N ASP A 59 4.45 0.94 -6.72
CA ASP A 59 3.93 0.62 -8.03
C ASP A 59 2.96 -0.55 -7.94
N MET A 60 1.72 -0.30 -8.34
CA MET A 60 0.65 -1.30 -8.31
C MET A 60 0.15 -1.59 -9.72
N LYS A 61 0.20 -2.85 -10.11
CA LYS A 61 -0.39 -3.35 -11.36
C LYS A 61 -1.64 -4.14 -11.05
N LEU A 62 -2.73 -3.76 -11.72
CA LEU A 62 -4.02 -4.41 -11.57
C LEU A 62 -4.65 -4.72 -12.92
N PRO A 63 -5.31 -5.89 -13.04
CA PRO A 63 -6.27 -6.17 -14.09
C PRO A 63 -7.31 -5.05 -14.26
N LYS A 64 -7.63 -4.72 -15.53
CA LYS A 64 -8.65 -3.71 -15.86
C LYS A 64 -10.01 -4.01 -15.23
N ALA A 65 -10.35 -5.30 -15.09
CA ALA A 65 -11.59 -5.76 -14.48
C ALA A 65 -11.74 -5.32 -13.01
N LEU A 66 -10.64 -5.17 -12.27
CA LEU A 66 -10.65 -4.74 -10.86
C LEU A 66 -10.92 -3.24 -10.69
N ARG A 67 -10.74 -2.42 -11.74
CA ARG A 67 -10.92 -0.96 -11.66
C ARG A 67 -12.38 -0.51 -11.74
N PHE A 68 -13.23 -1.27 -12.42
CA PHE A 68 -14.58 -0.85 -12.80
C PHE A 68 -15.61 -1.97 -12.61
N ILE A 69 -15.67 -2.56 -11.42
CA ILE A 69 -16.75 -3.48 -11.11
C ILE A 69 -18.02 -2.65 -10.89
N ASP A 70 -18.77 -2.36 -11.96
CA ASP A 70 -20.09 -1.75 -11.84
C ASP A 70 -21.05 -2.79 -11.23
N MET A 71 -21.53 -2.48 -10.03
CA MET A 71 -22.05 -3.44 -9.06
C MET A 71 -23.47 -3.11 -8.62
N LYS A 72 -24.22 -2.34 -9.41
CA LYS A 72 -25.54 -1.86 -8.97
C LYS A 72 -26.54 -2.99 -8.71
N THR A 73 -26.62 -4.01 -9.57
CA THR A 73 -27.59 -5.12 -9.41
C THR A 73 -27.11 -6.45 -9.99
N ARG A 74 -27.49 -7.59 -9.39
CA ARG A 74 -27.39 -8.93 -10.01
C ARG A 74 -28.78 -9.51 -10.20
N PHE A 75 -28.93 -10.26 -11.28
CA PHE A 75 -30.11 -11.08 -11.48
C PHE A 75 -29.92 -12.43 -10.77
N LYS A 76 -30.87 -12.81 -9.91
CA LYS A 76 -30.86 -14.14 -9.27
C LYS A 76 -31.62 -15.11 -10.16
N LYS A 77 -30.88 -15.94 -10.90
CA LYS A 77 -31.44 -16.94 -11.85
C LYS A 77 -32.51 -17.85 -11.23
N SER A 78 -32.49 -18.08 -9.91
CA SER A 78 -33.45 -18.97 -9.24
C SER A 78 -34.84 -18.36 -9.02
N THR A 79 -34.93 -17.03 -8.86
CA THR A 79 -36.20 -16.36 -8.52
C THR A 79 -36.63 -15.31 -9.54
N ASN A 80 -35.87 -15.07 -10.61
CA ASN A 80 -36.10 -13.97 -11.57
C ASN A 80 -36.16 -12.58 -10.91
N GLU A 81 -35.57 -12.44 -9.72
CA GLU A 81 -35.52 -11.20 -8.97
C GLU A 81 -34.20 -10.48 -9.20
N THR A 82 -34.28 -9.15 -9.26
CA THR A 82 -33.11 -8.28 -9.27
C THR A 82 -32.74 -7.95 -7.83
N ILE A 83 -31.55 -8.36 -7.40
CA ILE A 83 -31.06 -8.12 -6.04
C ILE A 83 -29.90 -7.14 -6.09
N GLN A 84 -29.85 -6.20 -5.13
CA GLN A 84 -28.65 -5.39 -4.93
C GLN A 84 -27.45 -6.28 -4.64
N LYS A 85 -26.35 -6.08 -5.38
CA LYS A 85 -25.11 -6.81 -5.08
C LYS A 85 -24.48 -6.20 -3.83
N LYS A 86 -23.85 -7.06 -3.01
CA LYS A 86 -23.00 -6.59 -1.91
C LYS A 86 -21.90 -5.70 -2.49
N HIS A 87 -21.76 -4.47 -2.01
CA HIS A 87 -20.71 -3.56 -2.44
C HIS A 87 -19.34 -4.11 -1.99
N TYR A 88 -18.39 -4.25 -2.92
CA TYR A 88 -17.01 -4.60 -2.61
C TYR A 88 -16.12 -3.41 -2.95
N ASP A 89 -15.43 -2.89 -1.95
CA ASP A 89 -14.43 -1.85 -2.10
C ASP A 89 -13.12 -2.47 -2.60
N VAL A 90 -13.06 -2.78 -3.89
CA VAL A 90 -11.98 -3.60 -4.42
C VAL A 90 -10.70 -2.80 -4.71
N TYR A 91 -10.72 -1.45 -4.74
CA TYR A 91 -9.53 -0.72 -5.17
C TYR A 91 -9.41 0.72 -4.64
N ASN A 92 -10.22 1.66 -5.17
CA ASN A 92 -10.02 3.09 -4.90
C ASN A 92 -10.08 3.41 -3.40
N ARG A 93 -11.00 2.77 -2.66
CA ARG A 93 -11.11 3.00 -1.22
C ARG A 93 -9.91 2.47 -0.44
N ILE A 94 -9.41 1.28 -0.80
CA ILE A 94 -8.24 0.68 -0.16
C ILE A 94 -7.01 1.54 -0.40
N ILE A 95 -6.79 1.99 -1.65
CA ILE A 95 -5.65 2.84 -1.98
C ILE A 95 -5.76 4.20 -1.31
N MET A 96 -6.90 4.87 -1.42
CA MET A 96 -7.02 6.23 -0.87
C MET A 96 -6.93 6.24 0.65
N GLY A 97 -7.40 5.18 1.32
CA GLY A 97 -7.20 5.00 2.76
C GLY A 97 -5.74 4.88 3.15
N ASN A 98 -4.98 4.02 2.46
CA ASN A 98 -3.54 3.85 2.71
C ASN A 98 -2.73 5.07 2.27
N TYR A 99 -3.13 5.78 1.21
CA TYR A 99 -2.46 7.00 0.75
C TYR A 99 -2.44 8.08 1.85
N HIS A 100 -3.57 8.27 2.54
CA HIS A 100 -3.63 9.20 3.67
C HIS A 100 -2.74 8.75 4.83
N GLY A 101 -2.72 7.45 5.14
CA GLY A 101 -1.83 6.87 6.16
C GLY A 101 -0.35 7.09 5.84
N ILE A 102 0.07 6.78 4.60
CA ILE A 102 1.44 7.01 4.12
C ILE A 102 1.83 8.49 4.29
N LEU A 103 0.94 9.42 3.93
CA LEU A 103 1.21 10.85 4.05
C LEU A 103 1.42 11.25 5.51
N MET A 104 0.57 10.77 6.43
CA MET A 104 0.70 11.05 7.86
C MET A 104 1.98 10.46 8.45
N ASP A 105 2.30 9.21 8.12
CA ASP A 105 3.50 8.53 8.63
C ASP A 105 4.79 9.16 8.10
N LEU A 106 4.82 9.57 6.83
CA LEU A 106 5.97 10.27 6.27
C LEU A 106 6.14 11.68 6.86
N THR A 107 5.04 12.36 7.20
CA THR A 107 5.09 13.73 7.73
C THR A 107 5.43 13.75 9.22
N TYR A 108 4.88 12.82 10.01
CA TYR A 108 4.94 12.86 11.47
C TYR A 108 5.63 11.65 12.12
N GLY A 109 5.84 10.56 11.38
CA GLY A 109 6.40 9.32 11.92
C GLY A 109 7.92 9.35 12.14
N MET A 110 8.63 10.33 11.57
CA MET A 110 10.07 10.50 11.76
C MET A 110 10.39 11.18 13.10
N THR A 111 10.17 10.43 14.19
CA THR A 111 10.49 10.89 15.55
C THR A 111 11.97 10.67 15.90
N GLU A 112 12.47 11.36 16.92
CA GLU A 112 13.86 11.18 17.40
C GLU A 112 14.16 9.73 17.80
N ALA A 113 13.19 9.03 18.39
CA ALA A 113 13.32 7.62 18.75
C ALA A 113 13.50 6.74 17.50
N VAL A 114 12.72 6.98 16.45
CA VAL A 114 12.82 6.27 15.17
C VAL A 114 14.16 6.56 14.48
N VAL A 115 14.62 7.81 14.52
CA VAL A 115 15.95 8.18 13.99
C VAL A 115 17.06 7.46 14.75
N ALA A 116 16.97 7.36 16.07
CA ALA A 116 17.94 6.62 16.89
C ALA A 116 17.94 5.11 16.57
N GLU A 117 16.76 4.52 16.39
CA GLU A 117 16.60 3.12 15.96
C GLU A 117 17.25 2.88 14.59
N MET A 118 16.95 3.75 13.61
CA MET A 118 17.50 3.64 12.26
C MET A 118 19.03 3.79 12.25
N LYS A 119 19.58 4.74 13.01
CA LYS A 119 21.03 4.91 13.17
C LYS A 119 21.70 3.66 13.76
N LYS A 120 21.05 2.97 14.71
CA LYS A 120 21.56 1.72 15.28
C LYS A 120 21.63 0.61 14.24
N ASN A 121 20.59 0.49 13.39
CA ASN A 121 20.56 -0.50 12.31
C ASN A 121 21.62 -0.23 11.23
N PHE A 122 21.94 1.04 10.95
CA PHE A 122 23.01 1.40 10.01
C PHE A 122 24.42 1.12 10.56
N ARG A 123 24.64 1.23 11.87
CA ARG A 123 25.93 0.95 12.51
C ARG A 123 26.24 -0.54 12.68
N LEU A 124 25.23 -1.39 12.52
CA LEU A 124 25.35 -2.85 12.61
C LEU A 124 25.59 -3.53 11.24
N LYS A 125 25.70 -2.74 10.16
CA LYS A 125 26.14 -3.18 8.83
C LYS A 125 27.54 -2.66 8.55
#